data_AF-A0AAE0L679-F1
#
_entry.id   AF-A0AAE0L679-F1
#
_cell.length_a   1.000
_cell.length_b   1.000
_cell.length_c   1.000
_cell.angle_alpha   90.00
_cell.angle_beta   90.00
_cell.angle_gamma   90.00
#
_symmetry.space_group_name_H-M   'P 1'
#
loop_
_entity.id
_entity.type
_entity.pdbx_description
1 polymer ?
#
loop_
_entity_poly.entity_id
_entity_poly.type
_entity_poly.pdbx_seq_one_letter_code
_entity_poly.pdbx_strand_id
1 'polypeptide(L)'
;MMDSDQDPTKPASVQSIQEVERKVLDVVETSALVVEELSKFGDADEKAVIASCQKLMASTKEIHTEIQNAISSRMEVKAFENNDFVAKQQARFSVERADVLSQRLHRLRLILETGKPDLEMKEM
;
A
#
# COMPACT_ATOMS: atom_id res chain seq x y z
N MET A 1 -16.84 -26.01 -20.88
CA MET A 1 -15.47 -25.55 -21.15
C MET A 1 -14.92 -25.06 -19.83
N MET A 2 -13.74 -25.54 -19.45
CA MET A 2 -13.15 -25.37 -18.12
C MET A 2 -12.43 -24.02 -18.05
N ASP A 3 -12.90 -23.11 -17.20
CA ASP A 3 -12.08 -21.99 -16.73
C ASP A 3 -11.20 -22.50 -15.58
N SER A 4 -10.05 -23.04 -15.93
CA SER A 4 -8.98 -23.41 -15.00
C SER A 4 -7.89 -22.36 -15.10
N ASP A 5 -7.99 -21.30 -14.30
CA ASP A 5 -6.86 -20.38 -14.08
C ASP A 5 -6.95 -19.61 -12.74
N GLN A 6 -7.61 -20.19 -11.74
CA GLN A 6 -7.56 -19.66 -10.39
C GLN A 6 -6.38 -20.30 -9.64
N ASP A 7 -5.18 -19.78 -9.91
CA ASP A 7 -3.98 -20.06 -9.12
C ASP A 7 -4.10 -19.34 -7.75
N PRO A 8 -4.29 -20.06 -6.63
CA PRO A 8 -4.53 -19.46 -5.31
C PRO A 8 -3.29 -18.77 -4.73
N THR A 9 -2.17 -18.75 -5.47
CA THR A 9 -0.87 -18.24 -5.01
C THR A 9 -0.50 -16.88 -5.59
N LYS A 10 -1.30 -16.31 -6.51
CA LYS A 10 -1.02 -14.96 -7.03
C LYS A 10 -1.41 -13.90 -5.99
N PRO A 11 -0.48 -13.02 -5.55
CA PRO A 11 -0.83 -11.94 -4.66
C PRO A 11 -1.94 -11.11 -5.32
N ALA A 12 -3.01 -10.78 -4.59
CA ALA A 12 -4.20 -10.08 -5.09
C ALA A 12 -3.88 -8.82 -5.93
N SER A 13 -2.71 -8.22 -5.69
CA SER A 13 -2.18 -7.09 -6.44
C SER A 13 -1.83 -7.38 -7.90
N VAL A 14 -1.43 -8.61 -8.25
CA VAL A 14 -1.07 -9.00 -9.64
C VAL A 14 -2.33 -9.27 -10.45
N GLN A 15 -3.34 -9.93 -9.87
CA GLN A 15 -4.63 -10.15 -10.53
C GLN A 15 -5.33 -8.82 -10.83
N SER A 16 -5.33 -7.88 -9.88
CA SER A 16 -5.88 -6.52 -10.10
C SER A 16 -5.15 -5.77 -11.22
N ILE A 17 -3.82 -5.88 -11.33
CA ILE A 17 -3.08 -5.24 -12.43
C ILE A 17 -3.45 -5.84 -13.79
N GLN A 18 -3.57 -7.18 -13.88
CA GLN A 18 -3.98 -7.86 -15.11
C GLN A 18 -5.41 -7.50 -15.54
N GLU A 19 -6.29 -7.24 -14.57
CA GLU A 19 -7.66 -6.82 -14.82
C GLU A 19 -7.72 -5.37 -15.33
N VAL A 20 -6.92 -4.47 -14.75
CA VAL A 20 -6.72 -3.11 -15.26
C VAL A 20 -6.13 -3.13 -16.68
N GLU A 21 -5.13 -3.98 -16.94
CA GLU A 21 -4.52 -4.14 -18.26
C GLU A 21 -5.55 -4.57 -19.31
N ARG A 22 -6.42 -5.53 -18.98
CA ARG A 22 -7.52 -5.95 -19.84
C ARG A 22 -8.48 -4.80 -20.15
N LYS A 23 -8.90 -4.05 -19.12
CA LYS A 23 -9.77 -2.88 -19.31
C LYS A 23 -9.13 -1.80 -20.20
N VAL A 24 -7.81 -1.60 -20.09
CA VAL A 24 -7.07 -0.68 -20.97
C VAL A 24 -7.11 -1.15 -22.42
N LEU A 25 -6.92 -2.45 -22.68
CA LEU A 25 -7.05 -3.02 -24.03
C LEU A 25 -8.46 -2.79 -24.60
N ASP A 26 -9.51 -3.02 -23.81
CA ASP A 26 -10.91 -2.80 -24.22
C ASP A 26 -11.20 -1.32 -24.58
N VAL A 27 -10.57 -0.38 -23.87
CA VAL A 27 -10.65 1.06 -24.19
C VAL A 27 -9.98 1.39 -25.51
N VAL A 28 -8.82 0.79 -25.79
CA VAL A 28 -8.11 0.97 -27.07
C VAL A 28 -8.93 0.41 -28.22
N GLU A 29 -9.52 -0.78 -28.05
CA GLU A 29 -10.39 -1.39 -29.07
C GLU A 29 -11.65 -0.56 -29.30
N THR A 30 -12.29 -0.09 -28.23
CA THR A 30 -13.47 0.80 -28.33
C THR A 30 -13.11 2.12 -29.04
N SER A 31 -11.91 2.66 -28.81
CA SER A 31 -11.42 3.86 -29.51
C SER A 31 -11.24 3.61 -31.01
N ALA A 32 -10.71 2.44 -31.39
CA ALA A 32 -10.55 2.07 -32.79
C ALA A 32 -11.91 1.98 -33.50
N LEU A 33 -12.92 1.40 -32.86
CA LEU A 33 -14.29 1.32 -33.40
C LEU A 33 -14.93 2.71 -33.59
N VAL A 34 -14.72 3.63 -32.65
CA VAL A 34 -15.18 5.02 -32.79
C VAL A 34 -14.54 5.69 -34.00
N VAL A 35 -13.23 5.51 -34.18
CA VAL A 35 -12.49 6.09 -35.31
C VAL A 35 -12.92 5.48 -36.64
N GLU A 36 -13.13 4.16 -36.69
CA GLU A 36 -13.62 3.45 -37.87
C GLU A 36 -15.02 3.95 -38.28
N GLU A 37 -15.95 4.09 -37.32
CA GLU A 37 -17.29 4.60 -37.60
C GLU A 37 -17.26 6.06 -38.08
N LEU A 38 -16.44 6.91 -37.44
CA LEU A 38 -16.25 8.31 -37.86
C LEU A 38 -15.58 8.44 -39.24
N SER A 39 -14.82 7.44 -39.68
CA SER A 39 -14.17 7.44 -40.99
C SER A 39 -15.14 7.18 -42.15
N LYS A 40 -16.38 6.78 -41.85
CA LYS A 40 -17.47 6.62 -42.84
C LYS A 40 -17.99 8.00 -43.24
N PHE A 41 -17.30 8.65 -44.18
CA PHE A 41 -17.63 9.97 -44.70
C PHE A 41 -19.10 10.08 -45.15
N GLY A 42 -19.93 10.73 -44.35
CA GLY A 42 -21.34 11.02 -44.65
C GLY A 42 -22.34 9.93 -44.27
N ASP A 43 -21.88 8.72 -43.97
CA ASP A 43 -22.72 7.54 -43.64
C ASP A 43 -22.55 7.07 -42.18
N ALA A 44 -21.77 7.78 -41.37
CA ALA A 44 -21.55 7.44 -39.97
C ALA A 44 -22.87 7.43 -39.18
N ASP A 45 -23.15 6.33 -38.46
CA ASP A 45 -24.29 6.28 -37.56
C ASP A 45 -24.01 7.14 -36.32
N GLU A 46 -24.54 8.35 -36.32
CA GLU A 46 -24.40 9.34 -35.24
C GLU A 46 -24.77 8.76 -33.86
N LYS A 47 -25.77 7.87 -33.79
CA LYS A 47 -26.16 7.23 -32.52
C LYS A 47 -25.12 6.21 -32.07
N ALA A 48 -24.56 5.44 -33.01
CA ALA A 48 -23.50 4.48 -32.70
C ALA A 48 -22.21 5.18 -32.24
N VAL A 49 -21.84 6.28 -32.89
CA VAL A 49 -20.69 7.11 -32.50
C VAL A 49 -20.89 7.70 -31.10
N ILE A 50 -22.05 8.31 -30.83
CA ILE A 50 -22.34 8.90 -29.51
C ILE A 50 -22.30 7.82 -28.41
N ALA A 51 -22.92 6.67 -28.64
CA ALA A 51 -22.91 5.56 -27.68
C ALA A 51 -21.49 5.05 -27.41
N SER A 52 -20.67 4.94 -28.46
CA SER A 52 -19.30 4.46 -28.38
C SER A 52 -18.37 5.46 -27.66
N CYS A 53 -18.56 6.77 -27.91
CA CYS A 53 -17.89 7.84 -27.17
C CYS A 53 -18.27 7.84 -25.68
N GLN A 54 -19.56 7.66 -25.36
CA GLN A 54 -20.02 7.57 -23.97
C GLN A 54 -19.42 6.35 -23.25
N LYS A 55 -19.39 5.19 -23.93
CA LYS A 55 -18.76 3.97 -23.42
C LYS A 55 -17.27 4.20 -23.17
N LEU A 56 -16.57 4.81 -24.12
CA LEU A 56 -15.14 5.14 -24.00
C LEU A 56 -14.88 6.03 -22.78
N MET A 57 -15.65 7.10 -22.61
CA MET A 57 -15.51 8.01 -21.48
C MET A 57 -15.79 7.32 -20.14
N ALA A 58 -16.82 6.48 -20.07
CA ALA A 58 -17.17 5.73 -18.87
C ALA A 58 -16.04 4.75 -18.48
N SER A 59 -15.58 3.94 -19.42
CA SER A 59 -14.49 2.97 -19.20
C SER A 59 -13.17 3.66 -18.83
N THR A 60 -12.84 4.79 -19.47
CA THR A 60 -11.63 5.57 -19.12
C THR A 60 -11.72 6.11 -17.70
N LYS A 61 -12.88 6.63 -17.29
CA LYS A 61 -13.11 7.14 -15.93
C LYS A 61 -13.01 6.03 -14.89
N GLU A 62 -13.55 4.85 -15.20
CA GLU A 62 -13.48 3.68 -14.32
C GLU A 62 -12.02 3.25 -14.10
N ILE A 63 -11.25 3.08 -15.17
CA ILE A 63 -9.82 2.73 -15.10
C ILE A 63 -9.04 3.76 -14.30
N HIS A 64 -9.26 5.05 -14.58
CA HIS A 64 -8.59 6.13 -13.85
C HIS A 64 -8.86 6.05 -12.33
N THR A 65 -10.12 5.82 -11.96
CA THR A 65 -10.54 5.70 -10.55
C THR A 65 -9.91 4.48 -9.89
N GLU A 66 -9.88 3.35 -10.58
CA GLU A 66 -9.30 2.10 -10.07
C GLU A 66 -7.78 2.22 -9.85
N ILE A 67 -7.05 2.80 -10.81
CA ILE A 67 -5.62 3.10 -10.67
C ILE A 67 -5.38 4.06 -9.50
N GLN A 68 -6.17 5.12 -9.38
CA GLN A 68 -6.01 6.11 -8.31
C GLN A 68 -6.25 5.50 -6.92
N ASN A 69 -7.22 4.60 -6.81
CA ASN A 69 -7.49 3.85 -5.58
C ASN A 69 -6.36 2.86 -5.26
N ALA A 70 -5.80 2.20 -6.27
CA ALA A 70 -4.66 1.29 -6.10
C ALA A 70 -3.39 2.04 -5.64
N ILE A 71 -3.16 3.26 -6.16
CA ILE A 71 -2.07 4.13 -5.71
C ILE A 71 -2.28 4.55 -4.26
N SER A 72 -3.47 5.07 -3.93
CA SER A 72 -3.79 5.56 -2.58
C SER A 72 -3.69 4.45 -1.53
N SER A 73 -4.27 3.28 -1.79
CA SER A 73 -4.20 2.13 -0.88
C SER A 73 -2.78 1.62 -0.66
N ARG A 74 -1.94 1.56 -1.71
CA ARG A 74 -0.52 1.21 -1.55
C ARG A 74 0.27 2.25 -0.77
N MET A 75 -0.07 3.53 -0.90
CA MET A 75 0.57 4.59 -0.11
C MET A 75 0.22 4.45 1.38
N GLU A 76 -1.04 4.15 1.70
CA GLU A 76 -1.47 3.88 3.07
C GLU A 76 -0.75 2.68 3.66
N VAL A 77 -0.67 1.56 2.93
CA VAL A 77 0.04 0.35 3.38
C VAL A 77 1.54 0.63 3.61
N LYS A 78 2.20 1.35 2.69
CA LYS A 78 3.62 1.73 2.85
C LYS A 78 3.88 2.64 4.06
N ALA A 79 2.93 3.49 4.44
CA ALA A 79 3.07 4.36 5.60
C ALA A 79 3.13 3.57 6.92
N PHE A 80 2.48 2.41 6.98
CA PHE A 80 2.54 1.51 8.14
C PHE A 80 3.74 0.55 8.09
N GLU A 81 4.16 0.09 6.91
CA GLU A 81 5.32 -0.81 6.76
C GLU A 81 6.67 -0.12 6.99
N ASN A 82 6.83 1.15 6.59
CA ASN A 82 8.07 1.91 6.79
C ASN A 82 8.16 2.61 8.16
N ASN A 83 7.21 2.37 9.07
CA ASN A 83 7.22 3.01 10.37
C ASN A 83 8.13 2.24 11.34
N ASP A 84 9.32 2.80 11.61
CA ASP A 84 10.30 2.26 12.56
C ASP A 84 9.84 2.30 14.02
N PHE A 85 8.60 2.73 14.30
CA PHE A 85 8.03 2.87 15.63
C PHE A 85 8.25 1.66 16.53
N VAL A 86 7.97 0.44 16.06
CA VAL A 86 8.14 -0.77 16.88
C VAL A 86 9.61 -0.97 17.28
N ALA A 87 10.53 -0.84 16.32
CA ALA A 87 11.96 -0.94 16.55
C ALA A 87 12.46 0.17 17.50
N LYS A 88 11.97 1.40 17.30
CA LYS A 88 12.29 2.56 18.15
C LYS A 88 11.80 2.38 19.58
N GLN A 89 10.60 1.85 19.79
CA GLN A 89 10.08 1.59 21.13
C GLN A 89 10.83 0.43 21.81
N GLN A 90 11.17 -0.63 21.09
CA GLN A 90 11.99 -1.71 21.63
C GLN A 90 13.40 -1.23 22.00
N ALA A 91 14.02 -0.39 21.18
CA ALA A 91 15.28 0.25 21.49
C ALA A 91 15.17 1.11 22.77
N ARG A 92 14.12 1.91 22.90
CA ARG A 92 13.86 2.73 24.10
C ARG A 92 13.75 1.87 25.36
N PHE A 93 12.94 0.81 25.33
CA PHE A 93 12.80 -0.12 26.46
C PHE A 93 14.13 -0.82 26.78
N SER A 94 14.93 -1.14 25.77
CA SER A 94 16.23 -1.79 25.98
C SER A 94 17.21 -0.85 26.69
N VAL A 95 17.21 0.44 26.33
CA VAL A 95 18.01 1.47 26.99
C VAL A 95 17.56 1.68 28.44
N GLU A 96 16.26 1.82 28.69
CA GLU A 96 15.72 1.95 30.06
C GLU A 96 16.08 0.75 30.94
N ARG A 97 15.99 -0.47 30.42
CA ARG A 97 16.40 -1.69 31.14
C ARG A 97 17.89 -1.70 31.44
N ALA A 98 18.72 -1.30 30.47
CA ALA A 98 20.16 -1.20 30.66
C ALA A 98 20.52 -0.16 31.74
N ASP A 99 19.81 0.96 31.78
CA ASP A 99 20.03 2.01 32.78
C ASP A 99 19.69 1.52 34.20
N VAL A 100 18.54 0.87 34.37
CA VAL A 100 18.16 0.24 35.66
C VAL A 100 19.19 -0.79 36.11
N LEU A 101 19.70 -1.62 35.20
CA LEU A 101 20.75 -2.59 35.52
C LEU A 101 22.06 -1.90 35.90
N SER A 102 22.44 -0.85 35.18
CA SER A 102 23.64 -0.05 35.47
C SER A 102 23.58 0.57 36.86
N GLN A 103 22.44 1.20 37.20
CA GLN A 103 22.21 1.78 38.53
C GLN A 103 22.29 0.72 39.64
N ARG A 104 21.70 -0.46 39.43
CA ARG A 104 21.76 -1.58 40.39
C ARG A 104 23.19 -2.11 40.57
N LEU A 105 23.93 -2.28 39.48
CA LEU A 105 25.32 -2.73 39.54
C LEU A 105 26.22 -1.70 40.23
N HIS A 106 26.01 -0.41 39.94
CA HIS A 106 26.72 0.67 40.62
C HIS A 106 26.46 0.65 42.13
N ARG A 107 25.20 0.44 42.55
CA ARG A 107 24.86 0.30 43.96
C ARG A 107 25.52 -0.92 44.60
N LEU A 108 25.48 -2.09 43.95
CA LEU A 108 26.14 -3.29 44.47
C LEU A 108 27.64 -3.09 44.62
N ARG A 109 28.28 -2.43 43.65
CA ARG A 109 29.69 -2.06 43.73
C ARG A 109 29.97 -1.15 44.94
N LEU A 110 29.17 -0.11 45.15
CA LEU A 110 29.32 0.78 46.31
C LEU A 110 29.13 0.02 47.64
N ILE A 111 28.19 -0.90 47.71
CA ILE A 111 27.98 -1.74 48.91
C ILE A 111 29.20 -2.62 49.18
N LEU A 112 29.80 -3.21 48.15
CA LEU A 112 31.01 -4.01 48.29
C LEU A 112 32.23 -3.16 48.69
N GLU A 113 32.33 -1.92 48.19
CA GLU A 113 33.43 -1.01 48.50
C GLU A 113 33.30 -0.35 49.89
N THR A 114 32.07 -0.09 50.37
CA THR A 114 31.81 0.68 51.61
C THR A 114 31.22 -0.14 52.76
N GLY A 115 30.74 -1.36 52.51
CA GLY A 115 30.15 -2.25 53.50
C GLY A 115 28.81 -1.79 54.08
N LYS A 116 28.15 -0.75 53.55
CA LYS A 116 26.89 -0.19 54.07
C LYS A 116 25.79 -0.16 52.99
N PRO A 117 24.58 -0.72 53.27
CA PRO A 117 23.52 -0.89 52.26
C PRO A 117 22.61 0.33 52.00
N ASP A 118 22.67 1.37 52.83
CA ASP A 118 21.71 2.48 52.78
C ASP A 118 22.28 3.73 52.10
N LEU A 119 21.87 3.91 50.84
CA LEU A 119 21.79 5.20 50.18
C LEU A 119 20.37 5.28 49.61
N GLU A 120 19.52 6.07 50.28
CA GLU A 120 18.14 6.33 49.89
C GLU A 120 18.09 6.94 48.48
N MET A 121 17.30 6.33 47.60
CA MET A 121 16.91 6.94 46.34
C MET A 121 16.01 8.13 46.64
N LYS A 122 16.49 9.34 46.38
CA LYS A 122 15.61 10.49 46.23
C LYS A 122 14.98 10.38 44.84
N GLU A 123 13.70 10.03 44.82
CA GLU A 123 12.88 9.86 43.62
C GLU A 123 12.99 11.09 42.70
N MET A 124 13.19 10.83 41.41
CA MET A 124 12.89 11.75 40.30
C MET A 124 11.73 11.18 39.51
#